data_AF-A0AAW2X600-F1
#
_entry.id   AF-A0AAW2X600-F1
#
_cell.length_a   1.000
_cell.length_b   1.000
_cell.length_c   1.000
_cell.angle_alpha   90.00
_cell.angle_beta   90.00
_cell.angle_gamma   90.00
#
_symmetry.space_group_name_H-M   'P 1'
#
loop_
_entity.id
_entity.type
_entity.pdbx_description
1 polymer ?
#
loop_
_entity_poly.entity_id
_entity_poly.type
_entity_poly.pdbx_seq_one_letter_code
_entity_poly.pdbx_strand_id
1 'polypeptide(L)'
;MMMVEKERLLQWPKKTRDTPAKRFSNKYCRFHKDKGHDTEECYQLKDDIDRLIQQGYFKDIVVRERKEEIDQNREEKRSRSRSREQHRGSQGEERARKNAPSKGVINTISEGSTRGGGGKLY
;
A
#
# COMPACT_ATOMS: atom_id res chain seq x y z
N MET A 1 -2.44 22.35 3.68
CA MET A 1 -3.82 22.85 3.89
C MET A 1 -4.50 21.87 4.83
N MET A 2 -5.01 22.31 5.98
CA MET A 2 -5.60 21.38 6.96
C MET A 2 -7.00 20.98 6.50
N MET A 3 -7.31 19.68 6.50
CA MET A 3 -8.57 19.14 5.98
C MET A 3 -9.83 19.60 6.74
N VAL A 4 -9.65 20.25 7.90
CA VAL A 4 -10.72 20.76 8.77
C VAL A 4 -11.37 22.05 8.23
N GLU A 5 -10.72 22.80 7.33
CA GLU A 5 -11.25 24.07 6.80
C GLU A 5 -12.43 23.89 5.82
N LYS A 6 -12.65 22.67 5.30
CA LYS A 6 -13.57 22.44 4.18
C LYS A 6 -15.03 22.18 4.57
N GLU A 7 -15.30 21.93 5.85
CA GLU A 7 -16.65 21.79 6.39
C GLU A 7 -16.83 22.72 7.61
N ARG A 8 -18.06 23.23 7.81
CA ARG A 8 -18.38 24.24 8.84
C ARG A 8 -18.54 23.63 10.25
N LEU A 9 -17.74 22.60 10.54
CA LEU A 9 -17.74 21.76 11.75
C LEU A 9 -17.44 22.57 13.00
N LEU A 10 -16.46 23.45 12.84
CA LEU A 10 -16.09 24.48 13.79
C LEU A 10 -16.72 25.77 13.28
N GLN A 11 -17.77 26.24 13.96
CA GLN A 11 -18.18 27.63 13.80
C GLN A 11 -17.01 28.50 14.26
N TRP A 12 -16.64 29.53 13.49
CA TRP A 12 -15.58 30.45 13.93
C TRP A 12 -15.98 31.01 15.30
N PRO A 13 -15.21 30.74 16.37
CA PRO A 13 -15.62 31.07 17.70
C PRO A 13 -15.69 32.58 17.86
N LYS A 14 -16.66 33.05 18.67
CA LYS A 14 -16.74 34.46 19.04
C LYS A 14 -15.46 34.86 19.77
N LYS A 15 -15.06 36.13 19.65
CA LYS A 15 -13.91 36.68 20.39
C LYS A 15 -14.11 36.42 21.89
N THR A 16 -13.04 36.03 22.58
CA THR A 16 -13.11 35.77 24.02
C THR A 16 -13.26 37.07 24.79
N ARG A 17 -13.97 37.03 25.93
CA ARG A 17 -14.23 38.20 26.77
C ARG A 17 -12.92 38.90 27.15
N ASP A 18 -12.84 40.21 26.91
CA ASP A 18 -11.66 41.00 27.26
C ASP A 18 -11.52 41.15 28.79
N THR A 19 -10.60 40.38 29.38
CA THR A 19 -10.21 40.49 30.78
C THR A 19 -8.87 41.22 30.92
N PRO A 20 -8.55 41.81 32.10
CA PRO A 20 -7.23 42.40 32.33
C PRO A 20 -6.10 41.37 32.09
N ALA A 21 -6.26 40.14 32.56
CA ALA A 21 -5.32 39.04 32.32
C ALA A 21 -5.08 38.78 30.82
N LYS A 22 -6.13 38.89 29.98
CA LYS A 22 -6.02 38.78 28.52
C LYS A 22 -5.13 39.89 27.92
N ARG A 23 -5.25 41.13 28.42
CA ARG A 23 -4.49 42.30 27.93
C ARG A 23 -3.00 42.22 28.24
N PHE A 24 -2.64 41.64 29.40
CA PHE A 24 -1.25 41.47 29.84
C PHE A 24 -0.65 40.10 29.46
N SER A 25 -1.42 39.22 28.82
CA SER A 25 -0.94 37.91 28.38
C SER A 25 -0.22 37.99 27.04
N ASN A 26 0.95 37.37 26.97
CA ASN A 26 1.70 37.15 25.72
C ASN A 26 1.29 35.88 24.98
N LYS A 27 0.39 35.05 25.56
CA LYS A 27 -0.14 33.83 24.95
C LYS A 27 -1.14 34.14 23.82
N TYR A 28 -1.22 33.27 22.81
CA TYR A 28 -2.08 33.47 21.64
C TYR A 28 -2.81 32.19 21.22
N CYS A 29 -4.14 32.28 21.13
CA CYS A 29 -4.98 31.18 20.72
C CYS A 29 -5.30 31.30 19.22
N ARG A 30 -4.80 30.34 18.42
CA ARG A 30 -5.01 30.30 16.96
C ARG A 30 -6.48 30.08 16.58
N PHE A 31 -7.23 29.38 17.43
CA PHE A 31 -8.66 29.10 17.24
C PHE A 31 -9.51 30.39 17.33
N HIS A 32 -9.29 31.19 18.37
CA HIS A 32 -9.93 32.50 18.54
C HIS A 32 -9.30 33.63 17.72
N LYS A 33 -8.07 33.43 17.21
CA LYS A 33 -7.21 34.46 16.60
C LYS A 33 -7.00 35.66 17.53
N ASP A 34 -6.81 35.38 18.82
CA ASP A 34 -6.87 36.37 19.90
C ASP A 34 -5.83 36.07 21.00
N LYS A 35 -5.43 37.10 21.76
CA LYS A 35 -4.53 36.96 22.90
C LYS A 35 -5.24 36.38 24.12
N GLY A 36 -4.47 35.87 25.07
CA GLY A 36 -4.94 35.53 26.42
C GLY A 36 -4.47 34.17 26.92
N HIS A 37 -4.69 33.13 26.13
CA HIS A 37 -4.38 31.73 26.43
C HIS A 37 -3.81 31.04 25.19
N ASP A 38 -3.16 29.91 25.35
CA ASP A 38 -2.65 29.13 24.21
C ASP A 38 -3.71 28.20 23.63
N THR A 39 -3.49 27.73 22.40
CA THR A 39 -4.49 26.88 21.70
C THR A 39 -4.74 25.56 22.43
N GLU A 40 -3.73 25.05 23.16
CA GLU A 40 -3.82 23.82 23.98
C GLU A 40 -4.60 24.01 25.29
N GLU A 41 -4.70 25.25 25.77
CA GLU A 41 -5.49 25.65 26.96
C GLU A 41 -6.93 26.05 26.58
N CYS A 42 -7.27 26.01 25.29
CA CYS A 42 -8.57 26.48 24.80
C CYS A 42 -9.68 25.45 25.08
N TYR A 43 -10.44 25.68 26.16
CA TYR A 43 -11.57 24.82 26.53
C TYR A 43 -12.65 24.73 25.43
N GLN A 44 -13.01 25.84 24.77
CA GLN A 44 -14.01 25.82 23.69
C GLN A 44 -13.59 24.94 22.50
N LEU A 45 -12.29 24.91 22.17
CA LEU A 45 -11.76 24.02 21.15
C LEU A 45 -11.87 22.54 21.56
N LYS A 46 -11.61 22.23 22.83
CA LYS A 46 -11.75 20.86 23.36
C LYS A 46 -13.21 20.41 23.34
N ASP A 47 -14.13 21.23 23.85
CA ASP A 47 -15.56 20.96 23.85
C ASP A 47 -16.11 20.76 22.42
N ASP A 48 -15.65 21.56 21.45
CA ASP A 48 -16.01 21.41 20.04
C ASP A 48 -15.47 20.11 19.43
N ILE A 49 -14.22 19.72 19.75
CA ILE A 49 -13.62 18.44 19.31
C ILE A 49 -14.38 17.26 19.93
N ASP A 50 -14.66 17.28 21.23
CA ASP A 50 -15.39 16.23 21.93
C ASP A 50 -16.82 16.08 21.38
N ARG A 51 -17.51 17.18 21.07
CA ARG A 51 -18.81 17.14 20.37
C ARG A 51 -18.71 16.46 19.01
N LEU A 52 -17.69 16.79 18.21
CA LEU A 52 -17.50 16.17 16.89
C LEU A 52 -17.17 14.67 16.98
N ILE A 53 -16.41 14.26 18.01
CA ILE A 53 -16.15 12.85 18.33
C ILE A 53 -17.45 12.14 18.73
N GLN A 54 -18.25 12.72 19.62
CA GLN A 54 -19.54 12.15 20.06
C GLN A 54 -20.56 12.03 18.91
N GLN A 55 -20.64 13.04 18.04
CA GLN A 55 -21.43 13.00 16.80
C GLN A 55 -20.91 11.95 15.80
N GLY A 56 -19.69 11.42 16.01
CA GLY A 56 -19.09 10.42 15.16
C GLY A 56 -18.51 10.97 13.86
N TYR A 57 -18.25 12.27 13.79
CA TYR A 57 -17.82 12.95 12.56
C TYR A 57 -16.53 12.34 11.98
N PHE A 58 -15.61 11.90 12.84
CA PHE A 58 -14.33 11.31 12.41
C PHE A 58 -14.40 9.81 12.06
N LYS A 59 -15.56 9.15 12.16
CA LYS A 59 -15.70 7.69 11.96
C LYS A 59 -15.23 7.25 10.58
N ASP A 60 -15.64 7.95 9.52
CA ASP A 60 -15.31 7.56 8.14
C ASP A 60 -13.82 7.73 7.80
N ILE A 61 -13.16 8.69 8.44
CA ILE A 61 -11.70 8.90 8.32
C ILE A 61 -10.96 7.70 8.92
N VAL A 62 -11.30 7.32 10.16
CA VAL A 62 -10.68 6.18 10.86
C VAL A 62 -10.95 4.85 10.14
N VAL A 63 -12.15 4.66 9.59
CA VAL A 63 -12.49 3.47 8.79
C VAL A 63 -11.67 3.41 7.50
N ARG A 64 -11.49 4.55 6.81
CA ARG A 64 -10.66 4.63 5.60
C ARG A 64 -9.18 4.33 5.89
N GLU A 65 -8.59 4.95 6.91
CA GLU A 65 -7.18 4.74 7.28
C GLU A 65 -6.91 3.26 7.60
N ARG A 66 -7.79 2.62 8.40
CA ARG A 66 -7.72 1.18 8.68
C ARG A 66 -7.83 0.32 7.42
N LYS A 67 -8.65 0.71 6.46
CA LYS A 67 -8.78 0.00 5.18
C LYS A 67 -7.51 0.12 4.34
N GLU A 68 -6.95 1.33 4.25
CA GLU A 68 -5.70 1.60 3.53
C GLU A 68 -4.53 0.81 4.13
N GLU A 69 -4.43 0.72 5.45
CA GLU A 69 -3.44 -0.12 6.15
C GLU A 69 -3.60 -1.62 5.80
N ILE A 70 -4.83 -2.14 5.81
CA ILE A 70 -5.15 -3.53 5.46
C ILE A 70 -4.79 -3.82 3.99
N ASP A 71 -5.13 -2.92 3.07
CA ASP A 71 -4.85 -3.09 1.64
C ASP A 71 -3.33 -3.02 1.34
N GLN A 72 -2.58 -2.13 2.02
CA GLN A 72 -1.11 -2.09 1.96
C GLN A 72 -0.49 -3.39 2.46
N ASN A 73 -0.90 -3.89 3.64
CA ASN A 73 -0.43 -5.16 4.21
C ASN A 73 -0.71 -6.35 3.28
N ARG A 74 -1.87 -6.34 2.62
CA ARG A 74 -2.28 -7.39 1.68
C ARG A 74 -1.43 -7.39 0.41
N GLU A 75 -1.10 -6.22 -0.14
CA GLU A 75 -0.24 -6.14 -1.32
C GLU A 75 1.23 -6.44 -1.01
N GLU A 76 1.72 -6.07 0.18
CA GLU A 76 3.04 -6.47 0.66
C GLU A 76 3.16 -8.01 0.77
N LYS A 77 2.15 -8.67 1.35
CA LYS A 77 2.06 -10.14 1.41
C LYS A 77 2.02 -10.78 0.02
N ARG A 78 1.20 -10.27 -0.90
CA ARG A 78 1.16 -10.74 -2.30
C ARG A 78 2.51 -10.59 -3.00
N SER A 79 3.20 -9.48 -2.78
CA SER A 79 4.52 -9.21 -3.37
C SER A 79 5.57 -10.19 -2.86
N ARG A 80 5.60 -10.46 -1.54
CA ARG A 80 6.44 -11.51 -0.96
C ARG A 80 6.12 -12.90 -1.51
N SER A 81 4.85 -13.25 -1.67
CA SER A 81 4.43 -14.52 -2.27
C SER A 81 4.87 -14.66 -3.73
N ARG A 82 4.65 -13.63 -4.57
CA ARG A 82 5.09 -13.61 -5.98
C ARG A 82 6.60 -13.76 -6.12
N SER A 83 7.38 -13.04 -5.31
CA SER A 83 8.85 -13.14 -5.28
C SER A 83 9.31 -14.56 -4.89
N ARG A 84 8.70 -15.15 -3.86
CA ARG A 84 9.01 -16.52 -3.42
C ARG A 84 8.71 -17.57 -4.50
N GLU A 85 7.63 -17.38 -5.26
CA GLU A 85 7.28 -18.28 -6.36
C GLU A 85 8.23 -18.14 -7.56
N GLN A 86 8.62 -16.92 -7.93
CA GLN A 86 9.64 -16.68 -8.97
C GLN A 86 11.00 -17.32 -8.62
N HIS A 87 11.43 -17.24 -7.34
CA HIS A 87 12.63 -17.94 -6.88
C HIS A 87 12.50 -19.47 -6.90
N ARG A 88 11.30 -20.02 -6.69
CA ARG A 88 11.05 -21.47 -6.82
C ARG A 88 11.06 -21.93 -8.28
N GLY A 89 10.36 -21.21 -9.16
CA GLY A 89 10.28 -21.53 -10.58
C GLY A 89 11.65 -21.53 -11.26
N SER A 90 12.43 -20.46 -11.05
CA SER A 90 13.81 -20.37 -11.57
C SER A 90 14.71 -21.50 -11.08
N GLN A 91 14.68 -21.85 -9.78
CA GLN A 91 15.43 -22.99 -9.26
C GLN A 91 14.97 -24.36 -9.80
N GLY A 92 13.68 -24.52 -10.09
CA GLY A 92 13.13 -25.75 -10.69
C GLY A 92 13.59 -25.90 -12.15
N GLU A 93 13.51 -24.83 -12.93
CA GLU A 93 13.88 -24.81 -14.33
C GLU A 93 15.40 -24.98 -14.53
N GLU A 94 16.22 -24.31 -13.72
CA GLU A 94 17.68 -24.46 -13.76
C GLU A 94 18.12 -25.89 -13.44
N ARG A 95 17.50 -26.52 -12.43
CA ARG A 95 17.74 -27.94 -12.09
C ARG A 95 17.29 -28.87 -13.21
N ALA A 96 16.16 -28.62 -13.85
CA ALA A 96 15.68 -29.43 -14.97
C ALA A 96 16.65 -29.37 -16.17
N ARG A 97 17.12 -28.17 -16.55
CA ARG A 97 18.08 -27.97 -17.65
C ARG A 97 19.41 -28.70 -17.39
N LYS A 98 19.87 -28.78 -16.14
CA LYS A 98 21.11 -29.47 -15.73
C LYS A 98 21.01 -31.00 -15.71
N ASN A 99 19.81 -31.56 -15.65
CA ASN A 99 19.57 -33.01 -15.60
C ASN A 99 18.97 -33.57 -16.91
N ALA A 100 18.97 -32.78 -17.99
CA ALA A 100 18.47 -33.21 -19.29
C ALA A 100 19.43 -34.25 -19.93
N PRO A 101 18.96 -35.43 -20.39
CA PRO A 101 19.81 -36.39 -21.07
C PRO A 101 20.39 -35.83 -22.36
N SER A 102 21.73 -35.80 -22.46
CA SER A 102 22.43 -35.45 -23.69
C SER A 102 22.21 -36.55 -24.74
N LYS A 103 21.38 -36.26 -25.75
CA LYS A 103 21.14 -37.18 -26.87
C LYS A 103 22.40 -37.26 -27.75
N GLY A 104 23.22 -38.27 -27.49
CA GLY A 104 24.38 -38.60 -28.34
C GLY A 104 23.94 -39.02 -29.74
N VAL A 105 24.57 -38.45 -30.76
CA VAL A 105 24.35 -38.82 -32.16
C VAL A 105 25.29 -39.97 -32.52
N ILE A 106 24.74 -41.13 -32.85
CA ILE A 106 25.50 -42.29 -33.33
C ILE A 106 25.24 -42.43 -34.83
N ASN A 107 26.26 -42.09 -35.64
CA ASN A 107 26.21 -42.29 -37.08
C ASN A 107 26.81 -43.66 -37.44
N THR A 108 25.95 -44.65 -37.67
CA THR A 108 26.34 -45.96 -38.19
C THR A 108 26.36 -45.93 -39.71
N ILE A 109 27.53 -46.13 -40.32
CA ILE A 109 27.67 -46.29 -41.76
C ILE A 109 27.61 -47.79 -42.08
N SER A 110 26.50 -48.25 -42.62
CA SER A 110 26.35 -49.63 -43.10
C SER A 110 26.69 -49.71 -44.59
N GLU A 111 27.89 -50.21 -44.90
CA GLU A 111 28.30 -50.59 -46.25
C GLU A 111 27.59 -51.89 -46.68
N GLY A 112 27.05 -51.93 -47.89
CA GLY A 112 26.27 -53.07 -48.37
C GLY A 112 26.03 -53.03 -49.88
N SER A 113 26.78 -53.83 -50.62
CA SER A 113 26.74 -53.89 -52.08
C SER A 113 25.85 -55.03 -52.60
N THR A 114 25.59 -55.02 -53.91
CA THR A 114 24.85 -56.03 -54.72
C THR A 114 23.32 -56.03 -54.63
N ARG A 115 22.66 -55.70 -55.76
CA ARG A 115 21.27 -56.09 -56.06
C ARG A 115 21.23 -56.78 -57.43
N GLY A 116 21.15 -58.11 -57.42
CA GLY A 116 20.98 -58.92 -58.63
C GLY A 116 19.62 -59.63 -58.66
N GLY A 117 19.03 -59.72 -59.85
CA GLY A 117 18.18 -60.87 -60.23
C GLY A 117 16.66 -60.80 -60.00
N GLY A 118 15.92 -60.54 -61.08
CA GLY A 118 14.89 -61.47 -61.57
C GLY A 118 13.42 -61.30 -61.11
N GLY A 119 12.49 -61.38 -62.08
CA GLY A 119 11.05 -61.53 -61.82
C GLY A 119 10.14 -60.90 -62.87
N LYS A 120 9.78 -61.66 -63.92
CA LYS A 120 8.81 -61.25 -64.94
C LYS A 120 7.37 -61.39 -64.45
N LEU A 121 6.46 -60.66 -65.11
CA LEU A 121 5.34 -61.27 -65.81
C LEU A 121 5.41 -60.75 -67.27
N TYR A 122 5.60 -61.55 -68.32
CA TYR A 122 5.74 -63.01 -68.43
C TYR A 122 6.97 -63.38 -69.30
#